data_AF-A0A662ALC4-F1
#
_entry.id   AF-A0A662ALC4-F1
#
_cell.length_a   1.000
_cell.length_b   1.000
_cell.length_c   1.000
_cell.angle_alpha   90.00
_cell.angle_beta   90.00
_cell.angle_gamma   90.00
#
_symmetry.space_group_name_H-M   'P 1'
#
loop_
_entity.id
_entity.type
_entity.pdbx_description
1 polymer ?
#
loop_
_entity_poly.entity_id
_entity_poly.type
_entity_poly.pdbx_seq_one_letter_code
_entity_poly.pdbx_strand_id
1 'polypeptide(L)'
;TADEAETTFDAGDETSNEWEFPVALMRVGRTICRVTGPVKKGDNLVTDGKGGARSADDPKEPGPNVVGGGLVGKSLEDSDQAVNMIYISV
;
A
#
# COMPACT_ATOMS: atom_id res chain seq x y z
N THR A 1 8.42 -55.28 -24.18
CA THR A 1 8.61 -53.82 -24.19
C THR A 1 7.46 -53.25 -23.37
N ALA A 2 7.70 -53.05 -22.09
CA ALA A 2 6.75 -52.40 -21.19
C ALA A 2 7.16 -50.93 -21.13
N ASP A 3 6.24 -50.04 -21.45
CA ASP A 3 6.39 -48.60 -21.28
C ASP A 3 5.05 -48.11 -20.73
N GLU A 4 4.94 -48.12 -19.40
CA GLU A 4 3.87 -47.43 -18.69
C GLU A 4 4.52 -46.23 -18.00
N ALA A 5 4.34 -45.06 -18.60
CA ALA A 5 4.68 -43.80 -17.96
C ALA A 5 3.50 -43.36 -17.10
N GLU A 6 3.55 -43.67 -15.81
CA GLU A 6 2.70 -43.02 -14.80
C GLU A 6 3.21 -41.59 -14.61
N THR A 7 2.51 -40.61 -15.17
CA THR A 7 2.76 -39.20 -14.91
C THR A 7 1.90 -38.78 -13.72
N THR A 8 2.47 -38.77 -12.53
CA THR A 8 1.84 -38.24 -11.31
C THR A 8 2.58 -36.97 -10.87
N PHE A 9 1.99 -35.79 -11.09
CA PHE A 9 2.34 -34.50 -10.46
C PHE A 9 1.21 -33.50 -10.80
N ASP A 10 0.74 -32.60 -9.96
CA ASP A 10 0.75 -32.40 -8.51
C ASP A 10 -0.48 -31.50 -8.28
N ALA A 11 -1.22 -31.68 -7.19
CA ALA A 11 -2.41 -30.88 -6.92
C ALA A 11 -1.95 -29.47 -6.49
N GLY A 12 -1.79 -28.59 -7.47
CA GLY A 12 -1.57 -27.16 -7.23
C GLY A 12 -2.83 -26.53 -6.65
N ASP A 13 -2.97 -26.59 -5.33
CA ASP A 13 -3.74 -25.64 -4.55
C ASP A 13 -3.03 -24.28 -4.63
N GLU A 14 -3.37 -23.51 -5.65
CA GLU A 14 -3.18 -22.08 -5.62
C GLU A 14 -4.57 -21.45 -5.56
N THR A 15 -5.10 -21.32 -4.35
CA THR A 15 -6.01 -20.21 -4.04
C THR A 15 -5.24 -18.92 -4.28
N SER A 16 -5.20 -18.49 -5.54
CA SER A 16 -4.77 -17.17 -5.96
C SER A 16 -5.71 -16.18 -5.28
N ASN A 17 -5.36 -15.77 -4.07
CA ASN A 17 -5.96 -14.59 -3.47
C ASN A 17 -5.46 -13.40 -4.29
N GLU A 18 -6.12 -13.17 -5.42
CA GLU A 18 -6.06 -11.94 -6.19
C GLU A 18 -6.63 -10.85 -5.29
N TRP A 19 -5.79 -10.31 -4.42
CA TRP A 19 -6.10 -9.08 -3.73
C TRP A 19 -5.94 -7.95 -4.74
N GLU A 20 -6.99 -7.71 -5.53
CA GLU A 20 -7.13 -6.46 -6.26
C GLU A 20 -7.29 -5.34 -5.25
N PHE A 21 -6.18 -4.67 -4.95
CA PHE A 21 -6.21 -3.40 -4.23
C PHE A 21 -6.46 -2.32 -5.28
N PRO A 22 -7.64 -1.67 -5.29
CA PRO A 22 -7.85 -0.54 -6.18
C PRO A 22 -6.85 0.56 -5.85
N VAL A 23 -5.81 0.70 -6.69
CA VAL A 23 -4.89 1.83 -6.61
C VAL A 23 -5.52 2.97 -7.40
N ALA A 24 -6.02 3.97 -6.68
CA ALA A 24 -6.48 5.20 -7.31
C ALA A 24 -5.27 5.95 -7.90
N LEU A 25 -4.98 5.73 -9.18
CA LEU A 25 -4.07 6.56 -9.97
C LEU A 25 -4.81 7.85 -10.37
N MET A 26 -5.18 8.69 -9.40
CA MET A 26 -5.65 10.04 -9.71
C MET A 26 -4.42 10.89 -10.03
N ARG A 27 -4.24 11.19 -11.32
CA ARG A 27 -3.05 11.87 -11.85
C ARG A 27 -2.87 13.31 -11.36
N VAL A 28 -3.87 13.89 -10.69
CA VAL A 28 -3.85 15.07 -9.79
C VAL A 28 -5.20 15.06 -9.05
N GLY A 29 -5.26 15.07 -7.72
CA GLY A 29 -6.58 15.13 -7.04
C GLY A 29 -6.58 15.04 -5.52
N ARG A 30 -7.77 15.16 -4.92
CA ARG A 30 -8.01 14.87 -3.50
C ARG A 30 -8.55 13.46 -3.36
N THR A 31 -7.95 12.64 -2.51
CA THR A 31 -8.45 11.29 -2.21
C THR A 31 -8.52 11.07 -0.70
N ILE A 32 -9.34 10.12 -0.27
CA ILE A 32 -9.41 9.71 1.14
C ILE A 32 -8.34 8.65 1.37
N CYS A 33 -7.54 8.82 2.42
CA CYS A 33 -6.47 7.90 2.81
C CYS A 33 -6.59 7.52 4.28
N ARG A 34 -6.34 6.24 4.58
CA ARG A 34 -6.17 5.77 5.96
C ARG A 34 -4.79 6.20 6.45
N VAL A 35 -4.77 6.96 7.55
CA VAL A 35 -3.52 7.36 8.21
C VAL A 35 -3.37 6.69 9.58
N THR A 36 -2.12 6.42 9.95
CA THR A 36 -1.73 5.92 11.26
C THR A 36 -0.85 6.93 11.99
N GLY A 37 -1.22 7.21 13.24
CA GLY A 37 -0.58 8.22 14.07
C GLY A 37 -1.02 9.66 13.77
N PRO A 38 -0.51 10.63 14.56
CA PRO A 38 -0.81 12.03 14.36
C PRO A 38 -0.26 12.52 13.02
N VAL A 39 -1.06 13.32 12.33
CA VAL A 39 -0.71 13.97 11.06
C VAL A 39 -1.09 15.43 11.12
N LYS A 40 -0.24 16.30 10.57
CA LYS A 40 -0.54 17.72 10.41
C LYS A 40 -0.78 18.05 8.94
N LYS A 41 -1.61 19.06 8.72
CA LYS A 41 -1.89 19.57 7.38
C LYS A 41 -0.59 20.00 6.71
N GLY A 42 -0.36 19.49 5.50
CA GLY A 42 0.85 19.73 4.72
C GLY A 42 1.96 18.70 4.91
N ASP A 43 1.83 17.79 5.88
CA ASP A 43 2.78 16.69 6.09
C ASP A 43 2.90 15.84 4.83
N ASN A 44 4.12 15.42 4.52
CA ASN A 44 4.35 14.40 3.52
C ASN A 44 3.92 13.04 4.09
N LEU A 45 3.08 12.33 3.36
CA LEU A 45 2.55 11.04 3.76
C LEU A 45 3.24 9.93 2.97
N VAL A 46 3.74 8.93 3.68
CA VAL A 46 4.38 7.76 3.10
C VAL A 46 3.60 6.50 3.44
N THR A 47 3.62 5.51 2.54
CA THR A 47 3.00 4.21 2.81
C THR A 47 3.63 3.55 4.04
N ASP A 48 2.79 3.01 4.92
CA ASP A 48 3.21 2.28 6.13
C ASP A 48 3.48 0.78 5.87
N GLY A 49 3.31 0.32 4.63
CA GLY A 49 3.46 -1.09 4.25
C GLY A 49 2.33 -2.01 4.71
N LYS A 50 1.26 -1.46 5.31
CA LYS A 50 0.10 -2.20 5.86
C LYS A 50 -1.24 -1.71 5.29
N GLY A 51 -1.21 -1.06 4.13
CA GLY A 51 -2.39 -0.50 3.47
C GLY A 51 -2.84 0.86 4.02
N GLY A 52 -1.98 1.54 4.80
CA GLY A 52 -2.20 2.91 5.26
C GLY A 52 -1.02 3.82 4.93
N ALA A 53 -1.08 5.04 5.44
CA ALA A 53 -0.01 6.02 5.35
C ALA A 53 0.33 6.58 6.73
N ARG A 54 1.52 7.17 6.86
CA ARG A 54 1.97 7.88 8.05
C ARG A 54 2.71 9.16 7.66
N SER A 55 2.76 10.13 8.57
CA SER A 55 3.60 11.32 8.39
C SER A 55 5.09 10.93 8.35
N ALA A 56 5.84 11.62 7.49
CA ALA A 56 7.29 11.53 7.41
C ALA A 56 7.90 12.90 7.06
N ASP A 57 8.86 13.34 7.86
CA ASP A 57 9.58 14.59 7.62
C ASP A 57 10.48 14.52 6.37
N ASP A 58 11.12 13.36 6.16
CA ASP A 58 12.01 13.10 5.03
C ASP A 58 11.55 11.83 4.28
N PRO A 59 10.61 11.95 3.32
CA PRO A 59 10.10 10.83 2.55
C PRO A 59 11.19 10.30 1.61
N LYS A 60 11.69 9.09 1.89
CA LYS A 60 12.69 8.42 1.05
C LYS A 60 12.01 7.62 -0.06
N GLU A 61 12.62 7.61 -1.24
CA GLU A 61 12.17 6.71 -2.30
C GLU A 61 12.30 5.24 -1.86
N PRO A 62 11.27 4.41 -2.08
CA PRO A 62 11.34 3.00 -1.73
C PRO A 62 12.30 2.30 -2.69
N GLY A 63 13.39 1.76 -2.14
CA GLY A 63 14.31 0.90 -2.90
C GLY A 63 13.67 -0.46 -3.25
N PRO A 64 14.34 -1.28 -4.07
CA PRO A 64 13.75 -2.53 -4.63
C PRO A 64 13.32 -3.56 -3.58
N ASN A 65 13.75 -3.43 -2.32
CA ASN A 65 13.42 -4.32 -1.21
C ASN A 65 12.73 -3.59 -0.03
N VAL A 66 12.25 -2.36 -0.21
CA VAL A 66 11.63 -1.59 0.87
C VAL A 66 10.11 -1.71 0.77
N VAL A 67 9.52 -2.40 1.75
CA VAL A 67 8.06 -2.43 1.94
C VAL A 67 7.67 -1.22 2.81
N GLY A 68 7.22 -0.14 2.16
CA GLY A 68 6.88 1.13 2.81
C GLY A 68 7.79 2.30 2.41
N GLY A 69 7.41 3.53 2.75
CA GLY A 69 8.24 4.74 2.53
C GLY A 69 7.96 5.51 1.23
N GLY A 70 7.28 4.92 0.24
CA GLY A 70 6.85 5.65 -0.96
C GLY A 70 5.95 6.84 -0.62
N LEU A 71 6.27 8.01 -1.15
CA LEU A 71 5.45 9.22 -1.02
C LEU A 71 4.09 8.98 -1.69
N VAL A 72 3.02 9.10 -0.90
CA VAL A 72 1.62 8.89 -1.33
C VAL A 72 0.91 10.22 -1.55
N GLY A 73 1.35 11.30 -0.89
CA GLY A 73 0.76 12.63 -1.04
C GLY A 73 1.05 13.55 0.14
N LYS A 74 0.28 14.64 0.23
CA LYS A 74 0.29 15.56 1.38
C LYS A 74 -1.03 15.58 2.12
N SER A 75 -0.99 15.68 3.44
CA SER A 75 -2.21 15.83 4.24
C SER A 75 -2.91 17.16 3.95
N LEU A 76 -4.23 17.15 3.83
CA LEU A 76 -5.04 18.37 3.71
C LEU A 76 -5.69 18.79 5.03
N GLU A 77 -5.56 17.98 6.07
CA GLU A 77 -6.24 18.11 7.36
C GLU A 77 -5.31 17.74 8.53
N ASP A 78 -5.65 18.21 9.72
CA ASP A 78 -5.00 17.78 10.96
C ASP A 78 -5.73 16.57 11.53
N SER A 79 -4.99 15.62 12.10
CA SER A 79 -5.58 14.54 12.91
C SER A 79 -4.63 14.13 14.01
N ASP A 80 -5.11 14.12 15.25
CA ASP A 80 -4.36 13.65 16.42
C ASP A 80 -4.76 12.21 16.82
N GLN A 81 -5.55 11.53 15.98
CA GLN A 81 -6.03 10.18 16.26
C GLN A 81 -4.97 9.13 15.89
N ALA A 82 -4.99 7.99 16.59
CA ALA A 82 -4.08 6.89 16.32
C ALA A 82 -4.31 6.24 14.95
N VAL A 83 -5.56 6.19 14.48
CA VAL A 83 -5.95 5.74 13.13
C VAL A 83 -7.13 6.58 12.68
N ASN A 84 -7.08 7.15 11.47
CA ASN A 84 -8.16 7.96 10.92
C ASN A 84 -8.22 7.86 9.38
N MET A 85 -9.33 8.32 8.79
CA MET A 85 -9.49 8.53 7.36
C MET A 85 -9.46 10.04 7.08
N ILE A 86 -8.52 10.51 6.27
CA ILE A 86 -8.34 11.94 5.97
C ILE A 86 -8.27 12.20 4.46
N TYR A 87 -8.54 13.43 4.04
CA TYR A 87 -8.24 13.84 2.67
C TYR A 87 -6.76 14.17 2.48
N ILE A 88 -6.21 13.68 1.37
CA ILE A 88 -4.82 13.93 0.95
C ILE A 88 -4.80 14.46 -0.48
N SER A 89 -3.79 15.24 -0.82
CA SER A 89 -3.48 15.59 -2.21
C SER A 89 -2.46 14.62 -2.80
N VAL A 90 -2.78 14.07 -3.97
CA VAL A 90 -1.93 13.18 -4.76
C VAL A 90 -1.47 13.89 -6.02
#